data_AF-M1C4G7-F1
#
_entry.id   AF-M1C4G7-F1
#
_cell.length_a   1.000
_cell.length_b   1.000
_cell.length_c   1.000
_cell.angle_alpha   90.00
_cell.angle_beta   90.00
_cell.angle_gamma   90.00
#
_symmetry.space_group_name_H-M   'P 1'
#
loop_
_entity.id
_entity.type
_entity.pdbx_description
1 polymer ?
#
loop_
_entity_poly.entity_id
_entity_poly.type
_entity_poly.pdbx_seq_one_letter_code
_entity_poly.pdbx_strand_id
1 'polypeptide(L)'
;RCRFVVDLFKAEQRPETKDQIMKIPLMIPKVPQQRNDEDCGNFVLYYINLFLESAPENFSISKGYPYFMTEDWFTPERLECFLQKVQSTCGSTCDSDEGLLDDGDVVCIDP
;
A
#
# COMPACT_ATOMS: atom_id res chain seq x y z
N ARG A 1 -11.30 11.39 -10.40
CA ARG A 1 -10.25 11.90 -9.46
C ARG A 1 -10.72 11.61 -8.03
N CYS A 2 -9.80 11.27 -7.12
CA CYS A 2 -10.11 10.41 -5.96
C CYS A 2 -10.98 11.11 -4.88
N ARG A 3 -12.20 10.60 -4.67
CA ARG A 3 -13.10 11.02 -3.57
C ARG A 3 -12.44 10.79 -2.19
N PHE A 4 -11.68 9.71 -2.08
CA PHE A 4 -10.96 9.34 -0.85
C PHE A 4 -10.14 10.48 -0.26
N VAL A 5 -9.31 11.17 -1.07
CA VAL A 5 -8.45 12.25 -0.57
C VAL A 5 -9.27 13.41 -0.03
N VAL A 6 -10.38 13.74 -0.68
CA VAL A 6 -11.30 14.80 -0.20
C VAL A 6 -11.92 14.42 1.13
N ASP A 7 -12.35 13.17 1.28
CA ASP A 7 -12.99 12.69 2.50
C ASP A 7 -11.98 12.59 3.66
N LEU A 8 -10.73 12.22 3.39
CA LEU A 8 -9.65 12.22 4.39
C LEU A 8 -9.39 13.62 4.96
N PHE A 9 -9.22 14.63 4.09
CA PHE A 9 -8.96 16.01 4.53
C PHE A 9 -10.12 16.56 5.37
N LYS A 10 -11.36 16.21 5.03
CA LYS A 10 -12.54 16.58 5.83
C LYS A 10 -12.57 15.88 7.18
N ALA A 11 -12.27 14.58 7.22
CA ALA A 11 -12.23 13.80 8.45
C ALA A 11 -11.17 14.34 9.43
N GLU A 12 -10.03 14.77 8.89
CA GLU A 12 -8.96 15.44 9.65
C GLU A 12 -9.25 16.92 9.96
N GLN A 13 -10.43 17.44 9.58
CA GLN A 13 -10.83 18.85 9.77
C GLN A 13 -9.81 19.86 9.24
N ARG A 14 -9.16 19.52 8.12
CA ARG A 14 -8.13 20.37 7.54
C ARG A 14 -8.72 21.60 6.82
N PRO A 15 -8.00 22.72 6.77
CA PRO A 15 -8.51 23.98 6.22
C PRO A 15 -8.56 24.01 4.68
N GLU A 16 -7.94 23.06 3.97
CA GLU A 16 -7.90 23.08 2.51
C GLU A 16 -9.28 22.87 1.89
N THR A 17 -9.63 23.74 0.94
CA THR A 17 -10.86 23.63 0.15
C THR A 17 -10.79 22.46 -0.81
N LYS A 18 -11.97 21.97 -1.24
CA LYS A 18 -12.08 20.94 -2.29
C LYS A 18 -11.28 21.30 -3.54
N ASP A 19 -11.28 22.56 -3.97
CA ASP A 19 -10.55 23.01 -5.16
C ASP A 19 -9.02 22.98 -4.97
N GLN A 20 -8.53 23.23 -3.76
CA GLN A 20 -7.11 23.06 -3.43
C GLN A 20 -6.72 21.58 -3.42
N ILE A 21 -7.54 20.72 -2.81
CA ILE A 21 -7.31 19.27 -2.77
C ILE A 21 -7.30 18.69 -4.19
N MET A 22 -8.22 19.15 -5.04
CA MET A 22 -8.28 18.74 -6.45
C MET A 22 -7.09 19.23 -7.27
N LYS A 23 -6.19 20.08 -6.76
CA LYS A 23 -4.94 20.43 -7.45
C LYS A 23 -3.79 19.48 -7.11
N ILE A 24 -3.93 18.64 -6.09
CA ILE A 24 -2.92 17.65 -5.73
C ILE A 24 -2.77 16.66 -6.89
N PRO A 25 -1.58 16.52 -7.50
CA PRO A 25 -1.37 15.63 -8.62
C PRO A 25 -1.44 14.16 -8.16
N LEU A 26 -2.11 13.32 -8.93
CA LEU A 26 -2.00 11.87 -8.77
C LEU A 26 -0.84 11.38 -9.63
N MET A 27 0.26 11.05 -8.98
CA MET A 27 1.45 10.51 -9.64
C MET A 27 1.43 8.99 -9.53
N ILE A 28 1.56 8.31 -10.67
CA ILE A 28 1.52 6.85 -10.75
C ILE A 28 2.88 6.38 -11.25
N PRO A 29 3.77 5.90 -10.37
CA PRO A 29 5.04 5.33 -10.81
C PRO A 29 4.80 4.06 -11.62
N LYS A 30 5.70 3.80 -12.56
CA LYS A 30 5.71 2.57 -13.34
C LYS A 30 6.61 1.57 -12.61
N VAL A 31 6.03 0.71 -11.79
CA VAL A 31 6.73 -0.32 -11.00
C VAL A 31 6.33 -1.72 -11.45
N PRO A 32 7.09 -2.79 -11.12
CA PRO A 32 6.65 -4.15 -11.43
C PRO A 32 5.25 -4.39 -10.87
N GLN A 33 4.30 -4.76 -11.74
CA GLN A 33 2.90 -4.98 -11.36
C GLN A 33 2.65 -6.47 -11.10
N GLN A 34 1.79 -6.76 -10.12
CA GLN A 34 1.24 -8.11 -9.94
C GLN A 34 0.51 -8.58 -11.20
N ARG A 35 0.42 -9.91 -11.38
CA ARG A 35 -0.24 -10.53 -12.55
C ARG A 35 -1.50 -11.33 -12.18
N ASN A 36 -1.87 -11.36 -10.90
CA ASN A 36 -3.05 -12.02 -10.36
C ASN A 36 -3.82 -11.05 -9.44
N ASP A 37 -4.93 -11.50 -8.87
CA ASP A 37 -5.81 -10.76 -7.97
C ASP A 37 -5.56 -11.02 -6.47
N GLU A 38 -4.63 -11.92 -6.14
CA GLU A 38 -4.39 -12.37 -4.76
C GLU A 38 -3.15 -11.73 -4.12
N ASP A 39 -2.11 -11.42 -4.90
CA ASP A 39 -0.80 -11.02 -4.37
C ASP A 39 -0.67 -9.53 -4.02
N CYS A 40 -1.75 -8.75 -4.05
CA CYS A 40 -1.64 -7.29 -3.89
C CYS A 40 -1.01 -6.87 -2.57
N GLY A 41 -1.31 -7.57 -1.48
CA GLY A 41 -0.68 -7.33 -0.18
C GLY A 41 0.83 -7.56 -0.21
N ASN A 42 1.29 -8.62 -0.90
CA ASN A 42 2.70 -8.97 -1.03
C ASN A 42 3.49 -7.88 -1.76
N PHE A 43 2.95 -7.38 -2.88
CA PHE A 43 3.57 -6.30 -3.64
C PHE A 43 3.58 -4.99 -2.86
N VAL A 44 2.47 -4.61 -2.21
CA VAL A 44 2.39 -3.40 -1.39
C VAL A 44 3.43 -3.43 -0.26
N LEU A 45 3.53 -4.55 0.46
CA LEU A 45 4.50 -4.71 1.54
C LEU A 45 5.93 -4.56 1.02
N TYR A 46 6.22 -5.16 -0.14
CA TYR A 46 7.55 -5.09 -0.71
C TYR A 46 7.90 -3.70 -1.24
N TYR A 47 6.95 -2.98 -1.85
CA TYR A 47 7.14 -1.58 -2.25
C TYR A 47 7.51 -0.70 -1.06
N ILE A 48 6.86 -0.89 0.10
CA ILE A 48 7.17 -0.16 1.33
C ILE A 48 8.60 -0.47 1.79
N ASN A 49 8.99 -1.75 1.82
CA ASN A 49 10.35 -2.15 2.18
C ASN A 49 11.40 -1.47 1.28
N LEU A 50 11.21 -1.55 -0.04
CA LEU A 50 12.14 -0.93 -1.00
C LEU A 50 12.17 0.59 -0.90
N PHE A 51 11.03 1.22 -0.62
CA PHE A 51 10.96 2.66 -0.38
C PHE A 51 11.80 3.04 0.84
N LEU A 52 11.65 2.34 1.96
CA LEU A 52 12.41 2.62 3.18
C LEU A 52 13.92 2.38 2.99
N GLU A 53 14.32 1.42 2.17
CA GLU A 53 15.72 1.14 1.85
C GLU A 53 16.34 2.14 0.86
N SER A 54 15.58 2.58 -0.15
CA SER A 54 16.13 3.24 -1.34
C SER A 54 15.73 4.71 -1.48
N ALA A 55 14.77 5.20 -0.69
CA ALA A 55 14.33 6.58 -0.79
C ALA A 55 15.50 7.53 -0.47
N PRO A 56 15.74 8.55 -1.30
CA PRO A 56 16.72 9.57 -0.99
C PRO A 56 16.26 10.37 0.24
N GLU A 57 17.22 10.86 1.03
CA GLU A 57 16.94 11.68 2.22
C GLU A 57 15.99 12.85 1.92
N ASN A 58 16.19 13.49 0.78
CA ASN A 58 15.30 14.52 0.25
C ASN A 58 14.58 14.01 -1.00
N PHE A 59 13.49 13.28 -0.79
CA PHE A 59 12.67 12.80 -1.88
C PHE A 59 11.87 13.92 -2.55
N SER A 60 12.04 14.05 -3.87
CA SER A 60 11.26 14.96 -4.71
C SER A 60 10.90 14.29 -6.03
N ILE A 61 9.61 14.31 -6.36
CA ILE A 61 9.06 13.76 -7.60
C ILE A 61 9.23 14.77 -8.77
N SER A 62 9.71 15.98 -8.51
CA SER A 62 9.88 17.04 -9.52
C SER A 62 10.76 16.63 -10.71
N LYS A 63 11.70 15.70 -10.49
CA LYS A 63 12.61 15.13 -11.50
C LYS A 63 12.19 13.72 -11.95
N GLY A 64 10.97 13.29 -11.62
CA GLY A 64 10.50 11.93 -11.84
C GLY A 64 11.00 10.94 -10.79
N TYR A 65 11.15 9.69 -11.21
CA TYR A 65 11.57 8.55 -10.38
C TYR A 65 12.95 8.03 -10.86
N PRO A 66 14.03 8.78 -10.64
CA PRO A 66 15.35 8.29 -11.00
C PRO A 66 15.69 7.15 -10.03
N TYR A 67 16.29 6.05 -10.53
CA TYR A 67 16.87 4.92 -9.79
C TYR A 67 15.99 4.07 -8.84
N PHE A 68 14.79 4.50 -8.44
CA PHE A 68 13.84 3.69 -7.67
C PHE A 68 12.40 4.03 -8.10
N MET A 69 11.44 3.12 -7.88
CA MET A 69 10.09 3.18 -8.46
C MET A 69 10.05 3.11 -10.00
N THR A 70 10.91 2.29 -10.61
CA THR A 70 11.00 2.04 -12.06
C THR A 70 10.40 0.68 -12.45
N GLU A 71 10.18 0.42 -13.75
CA GLU A 71 9.51 -0.81 -14.22
C GLU A 71 10.28 -2.09 -13.87
N ASP A 72 11.59 -1.95 -13.68
CA ASP A 72 12.57 -2.97 -13.34
C ASP A 72 13.05 -2.87 -11.87
N TRP A 73 12.30 -2.18 -11.00
CA TRP A 73 12.72 -1.89 -9.62
C TRP A 73 13.11 -3.14 -8.81
N PHE A 74 12.54 -4.29 -9.16
CA PHE A 74 12.94 -5.59 -8.63
C PHE A 74 12.57 -6.72 -9.59
N THR A 75 13.19 -7.89 -9.39
CA THR A 75 12.83 -9.12 -10.09
C THR A 75 11.87 -9.97 -9.23
N PRO A 76 11.07 -10.87 -9.83
CA PRO A 76 10.18 -11.78 -9.09
C PRO A 76 10.91 -12.60 -8.02
N GLU A 77 12.13 -13.05 -8.30
CA GLU A 77 12.94 -13.84 -7.36
C GLU A 77 13.30 -13.04 -6.11
N ARG A 78 13.54 -11.74 -6.26
CA ARG A 78 13.84 -10.85 -5.12
C ARG A 78 12.61 -10.66 -4.22
N LEU A 79 11.41 -10.57 -4.82
CA LEU A 79 10.14 -10.53 -4.09
C LEU A 79 9.90 -11.85 -3.34
N GLU A 80 10.08 -13.00 -4.00
CA GLU A 80 9.89 -14.31 -3.38
C GLU A 80 10.81 -14.50 -2.17
N CYS A 81 12.09 -14.18 -2.32
CA CYS A 81 13.07 -14.24 -1.22
C CYS A 81 12.67 -13.34 -0.04
N PHE A 82 12.16 -12.14 -0.32
CA PHE A 82 11.65 -11.24 0.71
C PHE A 82 10.45 -11.85 1.46
N LEU A 83 9.48 -12.43 0.75
CA LEU A 83 8.30 -13.03 1.37
C LEU A 83 8.65 -14.25 2.23
N GLN A 84 9.56 -15.11 1.77
CA GLN A 84 10.08 -16.23 2.56
C GLN A 84 10.72 -15.75 3.87
N LYS A 85 11.46 -14.64 3.81
CA LYS A 85 12.06 -14.02 5.00
C LYS A 85 10.97 -13.51 5.95
N VAL A 86 9.98 -12.79 5.45
CA VAL A 86 8.84 -12.29 6.26
C VAL A 86 8.12 -13.44 6.96
N GLN A 87 7.80 -14.51 6.23
CA GLN A 87 7.14 -15.71 6.76
C GLN A 87 7.97 -16.43 7.83
N SER A 88 9.29 -16.52 7.63
CA SER A 88 10.20 -17.11 8.63
C SER A 88 10.26 -16.27 9.91
N THR A 89 10.01 -14.96 9.80
CA THR A 89 10.02 -14.03 10.94
C THR A 89 8.71 -14.09 11.74
N CYS A 90 7.58 -14.47 11.11
CA CYS A 90 6.28 -14.61 11.78
C CYS A 90 6.01 -16.01 12.38
N GLY A 91 6.89 -16.99 12.12
CA GLY A 91 6.77 -18.36 12.65
C GLY A 91 6.96 -18.53 14.17
N SER A 92 6.92 -17.44 14.96
CA SER A 92 6.96 -17.49 16.44
C SER A 92 5.63 -17.13 17.11
N THR A 93 4.54 -16.89 16.35
CA THR A 93 3.20 -16.75 16.93
C THR A 93 2.19 -17.57 16.14
N CYS A 94 2.14 -18.86 16.43
CA CYS A 94 0.99 -19.70 16.14
C CYS A 94 0.69 -20.55 17.37
N ASP A 95 0.16 -19.93 18.43
CA ASP A 95 -0.77 -20.66 19.28
C ASP A 95 -2.09 -20.71 18.50
N SER A 96 -2.50 -21.93 18.20
CA SER A 96 -3.78 -22.24 17.59
C SER A 96 -4.87 -21.88 18.60
N ASP A 97 -5.70 -20.88 18.29
CA ASP A 97 -7.01 -20.76 18.91
C ASP A 97 -8.07 -20.90 17.81
N GLU A 98 -8.41 -22.15 17.54
CA GLU A 98 -9.65 -22.54 16.87
C GLU A 98 -10.79 -22.27 17.86
N GLY A 99 -11.48 -21.13 17.70
CA GLY A 99 -12.51 -20.73 18.65
C GLY A 99 -13.55 -19.73 18.13
N LEU A 100 -14.55 -20.26 17.41
CA LEU A 100 -15.92 -19.72 17.26
C LEU A 100 -16.11 -18.43 16.43
N LEU A 101 -16.53 -18.61 15.17
CA LEU A 101 -17.33 -17.62 14.45
C LEU A 101 -18.74 -17.61 15.06
N ASP A 102 -19.07 -16.57 15.82
CA ASP A 102 -20.44 -16.21 16.14
C ASP A 102 -21.03 -15.46 14.93
N ASP A 103 -22.08 -16.02 14.33
CA ASP A 103 -22.89 -15.41 13.28
C ASP A 103 -23.62 -14.18 13.87
N GLY A 104 -22.89 -13.06 13.99
CA GLY A 104 -23.45 -11.77 14.36
C GLY A 104 -24.10 -11.09 13.16
N ASP A 105 -25.43 -11.04 13.17
CA ASP A 105 -26.32 -10.40 12.20
C ASP A 105 -25.76 -9.09 11.60
N VAL A 106 -25.53 -9.09 10.28
CA VAL A 106 -25.47 -7.85 9.50
C VAL A 106 -26.88 -7.29 9.41
N VAL A 107 -27.19 -6.32 10.25
CA VAL A 107 -28.39 -5.49 10.09
C VAL A 107 -28.15 -4.59 8.87
N CYS A 108 -28.73 -4.96 7.74
CA CYS A 108 -28.88 -4.07 6.59
C CYS A 108 -29.72 -2.86 7.02
N ILE A 109 -29.08 -1.72 7.21
CA ILE A 109 -29.80 -0.45 7.27
C ILE A 109 -30.08 -0.06 5.81
N ASP A 110 -31.30 -0.32 5.36
CA ASP A 110 -31.81 0.20 4.09
C ASP A 110 -32.00 1.74 4.16
N PRO A 111 -31.99 2.43 3.00
CA PRO A 111 -31.79 3.88 2.88
C PRO A 111 -32.90 4.77 3.44
#